data_AF-A0A960BYA1-F1
#
_entry.id   AF-A0A960BYA1-F1
#
_cell.length_a   1.000
_cell.length_b   1.000
_cell.length_c   1.000
_cell.angle_alpha   90.00
_cell.angle_beta   90.00
_cell.angle_gamma   90.00
#
_symmetry.space_group_name_H-M   'P 1'
#
loop_
_entity.id
_entity.type
_entity.pdbx_description
1 polymer ?
#
loop_
_entity_poly.entity_id
_entity_poly.type
_entity_poly.pdbx_seq_one_letter_code
_entity_poly.pdbx_strand_id
1 'polypeptide(L)'
;QTMNDLVGIIRTGGEMQQALDRIEEFKVRFRNIESDGRREFNPGWHLAMDMRNMLLVSECVARSALARTESRGGHTRDDFPQMDSYWRRHLVVCTSAGDDPVMPEVRVTTEEQPPMREDLLGLFEIEELGKYFSDVELAAHPGRRG
;
A
#
# COMPACT_ATOMS: atom_id res chain seq x y z
N GLN A 1 -6.00 15.64 5.67
CA GLN A 1 -7.42 15.62 5.26
C GLN A 1 -7.63 14.57 4.18
N THR A 2 -7.20 14.79 2.93
CA THR A 2 -7.36 13.84 1.80
C THR A 2 -7.14 12.37 2.15
N MET A 3 -5.97 12.01 2.70
CA MET A 3 -5.66 10.60 3.01
C MET A 3 -6.55 10.01 4.11
N ASN A 4 -6.90 10.78 5.14
CA ASN A 4 -7.76 10.30 6.21
C ASN A 4 -9.19 10.07 5.72
N ASP A 5 -9.69 11.01 4.90
CA ASP A 5 -11.09 11.01 4.47
C ASP A 5 -11.34 9.99 3.34
N LEU A 6 -10.35 9.78 2.45
CA LEU A 6 -10.53 8.99 1.23
C LEU A 6 -9.73 7.67 1.18
N VAL A 7 -8.73 7.52 2.05
CA VAL A 7 -7.86 6.33 2.12
C VAL A 7 -7.77 5.84 3.57
N GLY A 8 -8.87 5.98 4.30
CA GLY A 8 -8.99 5.64 5.71
C GLY A 8 -9.08 4.13 5.98
N ILE A 9 -9.85 3.77 7.01
CA ILE A 9 -10.04 2.35 7.41
C ILE A 9 -10.86 1.60 6.36
N ILE A 10 -11.98 2.16 5.93
CA ILE A 10 -12.84 1.64 4.86
C ILE A 10 -12.57 2.46 3.60
N ARG A 11 -12.43 1.78 2.46
CA ARG A 11 -12.02 2.38 1.19
C ARG A 11 -12.94 1.95 0.07
N THR A 12 -13.11 2.81 -0.92
CA THR A 12 -13.73 2.48 -2.21
C THR A 12 -12.81 2.90 -3.36
N GLY A 13 -12.94 2.25 -4.52
CA GLY A 13 -12.15 2.61 -5.70
C GLY A 13 -12.31 4.08 -6.11
N GLY A 14 -13.53 4.61 -6.04
CA GLY A 14 -13.84 6.00 -6.40
C GLY A 14 -13.16 7.02 -5.48
N GLU A 15 -13.22 6.81 -4.16
CA GLU A 15 -12.58 7.70 -3.19
C GLU A 15 -11.06 7.68 -3.32
N MET A 16 -10.45 6.50 -3.52
CA MET A 16 -9.00 6.40 -3.70
C MET A 16 -8.55 7.06 -5.02
N GLN A 17 -9.33 6.97 -6.09
CA GLN A 17 -9.04 7.72 -7.31
C GLN A 17 -9.10 9.23 -7.05
N GLN A 18 -10.11 9.71 -6.34
CA GLN A 18 -10.20 11.12 -5.94
C GLN A 18 -9.02 11.55 -5.06
N ALA A 19 -8.50 10.65 -4.21
CA ALA A 19 -7.32 10.93 -3.40
C ALA A 19 -6.07 11.12 -4.28
N LEU A 20 -5.90 10.27 -5.29
CA LEU A 20 -4.81 10.37 -6.26
C LEU A 20 -4.87 11.67 -7.05
N ASP A 21 -6.05 12.06 -7.52
CA ASP A 21 -6.24 13.31 -8.26
C ASP A 21 -5.81 14.53 -7.41
N ARG A 22 -6.21 14.55 -6.13
CA ARG A 22 -5.80 15.60 -5.17
C ARG A 22 -4.30 15.57 -4.88
N ILE A 23 -3.70 14.39 -4.79
CA ILE A 23 -2.25 14.27 -4.57
C ILE A 23 -1.48 14.84 -5.77
N GLU A 24 -1.94 14.61 -7.00
CA GLU A 24 -1.33 15.22 -8.18
C GLU A 24 -1.43 16.75 -8.16
N GLU A 25 -2.58 17.30 -7.77
CA GLU A 25 -2.70 18.75 -7.56
C GLU A 25 -1.69 19.28 -6.51
N PHE A 26 -1.49 18.55 -5.42
CA PHE A 26 -0.51 18.92 -4.39
C PHE A 26 0.93 18.80 -4.88
N LYS A 27 1.27 17.81 -5.71
CA LYS A 27 2.59 17.66 -6.34
C LYS A 27 2.90 18.84 -7.27
N VAL A 28 1.90 19.33 -8.01
CA VAL A 28 2.06 20.56 -8.82
C VAL A 28 2.33 21.77 -7.91
N ARG A 29 1.55 21.94 -6.83
CA ARG A 29 1.72 23.05 -5.89
C ARG A 29 3.04 23.00 -5.13
N PHE A 30 3.51 21.81 -4.79
CA PHE A 30 4.77 21.58 -4.08
C PHE A 30 5.96 22.22 -4.79
N ARG A 31 5.96 22.32 -6.12
CA ARG A 31 7.04 22.98 -6.87
C ARG A 31 7.22 24.46 -6.54
N ASN A 32 6.19 25.10 -5.98
CA ASN A 32 6.20 26.50 -5.55
C ASN A 32 6.25 26.63 -4.01
N ILE A 33 6.69 25.60 -3.30
CA ILE A 33 6.80 25.66 -1.84
C ILE A 33 7.94 26.59 -1.43
N GLU A 34 7.66 27.47 -0.48
CA GLU A 34 8.62 28.40 0.10
C GLU A 34 8.56 28.29 1.62
N SER A 35 9.67 28.62 2.27
CA SER A 35 9.74 28.75 3.72
C SER A 35 10.34 30.09 4.07
N ASP A 36 9.65 30.81 4.95
CA ASP A 36 10.15 32.05 5.53
C ASP A 36 11.22 31.78 6.60
N GLY A 37 11.87 32.85 7.04
CA GLY A 37 12.83 32.82 8.15
C GLY A 37 14.29 32.76 7.71
N ARG A 38 15.19 32.71 8.70
CA ARG A 38 16.64 32.64 8.47
C ARG A 38 17.11 31.19 8.41
N ARG A 39 18.39 30.97 8.10
CA ARG A 39 18.99 29.63 7.94
C ARG A 39 19.26 28.95 9.28
N GLU A 40 19.40 29.71 10.35
CA GLU A 40 19.60 29.15 11.69
C GLU A 40 18.31 28.52 12.20
N PHE A 41 18.32 27.20 12.40
CA PHE A 41 17.19 26.38 12.88
C PHE A 41 15.82 26.81 12.32
N ASN A 42 15.46 26.29 11.15
CA ASN A 42 14.22 26.66 10.45
C ASN A 42 13.27 25.45 10.33
N PRO A 43 12.28 25.32 11.23
CA PRO A 43 11.29 24.24 11.17
C PRO A 43 10.44 24.25 9.89
N GLY A 44 10.15 25.43 9.33
CA GLY A 44 9.40 25.54 8.07
C GLY A 44 10.17 24.94 6.90
N TRP A 45 11.49 25.15 6.87
CA TRP A 45 12.37 24.57 5.87
C TRP A 45 12.46 23.05 5.99
N HIS A 46 12.56 22.51 7.21
CA HIS A 46 12.52 21.06 7.44
C HIS A 46 11.19 20.46 6.95
N LEU A 47 10.06 21.09 7.29
CA LEU A 47 8.75 20.62 6.85
C LEU A 47 8.59 20.69 5.33
N ALA A 48 9.13 21.72 4.69
CA ALA A 48 9.11 21.83 3.23
C ALA A 48 9.87 20.67 2.56
N MET A 49 10.99 20.23 3.15
CA MET A 49 11.70 19.05 2.67
C MET A 49 10.90 17.76 2.88
N ASP A 50 10.31 17.59 4.06
CA ASP A 50 9.52 16.40 4.40
C ASP A 50 8.25 16.28 3.54
N MET A 51 7.70 17.40 3.06
CA MET A 51 6.51 17.43 2.21
C MET A 51 6.65 16.56 0.96
N ARG A 52 7.84 16.52 0.35
CA ARG A 52 8.14 15.62 -0.77
C ARG A 52 7.88 14.16 -0.40
N ASN A 53 8.45 13.73 0.72
CA ASN A 53 8.36 12.35 1.17
C ASN A 53 6.92 11.99 1.56
N MET A 54 6.22 12.92 2.23
CA MET A 54 4.81 12.74 2.57
C MET A 54 3.93 12.57 1.33
N LEU A 55 4.15 13.34 0.27
CA LEU A 55 3.40 13.20 -0.99
C LEU A 55 3.67 11.86 -1.69
N LEU A 56 4.94 11.47 -1.83
CA LEU A 56 5.31 10.21 -2.47
C LEU A 56 4.76 8.99 -1.71
N VAL A 57 4.88 8.99 -0.38
CA VAL A 57 4.33 7.90 0.45
C VAL A 57 2.80 7.89 0.37
N SER A 58 2.15 9.05 0.39
CA SER A 58 0.68 9.13 0.26
C SER A 58 0.20 8.55 -1.07
N GLU A 59 0.86 8.91 -2.17
CA GLU A 59 0.56 8.36 -3.50
C GLU A 59 0.79 6.85 -3.55
N CYS A 60 1.90 6.39 -2.99
CA CYS A 60 2.24 4.97 -2.90
C CYS A 60 1.16 4.17 -2.17
N VAL A 61 0.68 4.67 -1.02
CA VAL A 61 -0.41 4.04 -0.27
C VAL A 61 -1.71 4.03 -1.08
N ALA A 62 -2.11 5.17 -1.64
CA ALA A 62 -3.36 5.29 -2.39
C ALA A 62 -3.38 4.40 -3.66
N ARG A 63 -2.30 4.42 -4.46
CA ARG A 63 -2.18 3.57 -5.66
C ARG A 63 -2.17 2.09 -5.29
N SER A 64 -1.45 1.71 -4.22
CA SER A 64 -1.37 0.32 -3.80
C SER A 64 -2.73 -0.19 -3.29
N ALA A 65 -3.45 0.63 -2.53
CA ALA A 65 -4.78 0.31 -2.03
C ALA A 65 -5.81 0.24 -3.17
N LEU A 66 -5.69 1.09 -4.18
CA LEU A 66 -6.55 1.06 -5.38
C LEU A 66 -6.30 -0.21 -6.20
N ALA A 67 -5.03 -0.57 -6.43
CA ALA A 67 -4.64 -1.76 -7.18
C ALA A 67 -5.10 -3.05 -6.49
N ARG A 68 -5.05 -3.13 -5.16
CA ARG A 68 -5.47 -4.32 -4.41
C ARG A 68 -6.99 -4.40 -4.23
N THR A 69 -7.63 -5.23 -5.05
CA THR A 69 -9.09 -5.45 -5.09
C THR A 69 -9.55 -6.61 -4.20
N GLU A 70 -9.23 -6.57 -2.91
CA GLU A 70 -9.77 -7.47 -1.88
C GLU A 70 -9.84 -6.73 -0.54
N SER A 71 -10.35 -7.41 0.49
CA SER A 71 -10.25 -6.98 1.89
C SER A 71 -9.49 -8.01 2.73
N ARG A 72 -8.45 -7.57 3.43
CA ARG A 72 -7.62 -8.41 4.30
C ARG A 72 -6.88 -7.58 5.35
N GLY A 73 -6.99 -7.99 6.62
CA GLY A 73 -6.28 -7.32 7.73
C GLY A 73 -6.64 -5.83 7.83
N GLY A 74 -5.64 -4.95 7.80
CA GLY A 74 -5.83 -3.49 7.85
C GLY A 74 -6.24 -2.84 6.52
N HIS A 75 -6.47 -3.62 5.45
CA HIS A 75 -6.96 -3.15 4.17
C HIS A 75 -8.40 -3.61 3.96
N THR A 76 -9.35 -2.68 4.03
CA THR A 76 -10.79 -2.97 3.85
C THR A 76 -11.34 -2.16 2.68
N ARG A 77 -11.83 -2.87 1.67
CA ARG A 77 -12.48 -2.35 0.47
C ARG A 77 -13.97 -2.68 0.52
N ASP A 78 -14.82 -1.66 0.63
CA ASP A 78 -16.28 -1.88 0.66
C ASP A 78 -16.80 -2.43 -0.69
N ASP A 79 -16.15 -2.03 -1.79
CA ASP A 79 -16.40 -2.53 -3.14
C ASP A 79 -15.78 -3.92 -3.41
N PHE A 80 -14.89 -4.41 -2.54
CA PHE A 80 -14.30 -5.76 -2.59
C PHE A 80 -14.19 -6.36 -1.17
N PRO A 81 -15.31 -6.71 -0.52
CA PRO A 81 -15.35 -7.01 0.92
C PRO A 81 -14.77 -8.38 1.30
N GLN A 82 -14.52 -9.25 0.31
CA GLN A 82 -14.03 -10.61 0.54
C GLN A 82 -12.52 -10.72 0.32
N MET A 83 -11.91 -11.73 0.93
CA MET A 83 -10.53 -12.13 0.62
C MET A 83 -10.48 -12.81 -0.75
N ASP A 84 -9.45 -12.50 -1.53
CA ASP A 84 -9.18 -13.17 -2.81
C ASP A 84 -7.91 -14.02 -2.70
N SER A 85 -8.02 -15.26 -3.16
CA SER A 85 -6.90 -16.18 -3.26
C SER A 85 -5.76 -15.67 -4.15
N TYR A 86 -6.08 -14.90 -5.20
CA TYR A 86 -5.08 -14.26 -6.05
C TYR A 86 -4.17 -13.36 -5.21
N TRP A 87 -4.76 -12.43 -4.46
CA TRP A 87 -4.03 -11.44 -3.68
C TRP A 87 -3.24 -12.02 -2.50
N ARG A 88 -3.51 -13.26 -2.07
CA ARG A 88 -2.69 -13.94 -1.06
C ARG A 88 -1.27 -14.19 -1.54
N ARG A 89 -1.10 -14.57 -2.81
CA ARG A 89 0.20 -14.91 -3.39
C ARG A 89 0.84 -13.73 -4.10
N HIS A 90 0.21 -12.55 -4.06
CA HIS A 90 0.63 -11.40 -4.83
C HIS A 90 0.84 -10.19 -3.92
N LEU A 91 2.07 -9.72 -3.89
CA LEU A 91 2.48 -8.50 -3.22
C LEU A 91 2.26 -7.32 -4.17
N VAL A 92 1.79 -6.21 -3.60
CA VAL A 92 1.75 -4.93 -4.29
C VAL A 92 3.04 -4.21 -3.96
N VAL A 93 3.91 -4.05 -4.96
CA VAL A 93 5.24 -3.45 -4.80
C VAL A 93 5.20 -2.04 -5.35
N CYS A 94 5.68 -1.10 -4.55
CA CYS A 94 5.69 0.30 -4.87
C CYS A 94 7.14 0.79 -4.96
N THR A 95 7.47 1.46 -6.05
CA THR A 95 8.82 1.94 -6.35
C THR A 95 8.79 3.36 -6.86
N SER A 96 9.83 4.13 -6.55
CA SER A 96 10.07 5.40 -7.24
C SER A 96 10.66 5.14 -8.61
N ALA A 97 10.13 5.78 -9.64
CA ALA A 97 10.55 5.67 -11.03
C ALA A 97 10.66 7.06 -11.68
N GLY A 98 11.18 7.10 -12.91
CA GLY A 98 11.29 8.33 -13.69
C GLY A 98 12.52 9.18 -13.37
N ASP A 99 12.70 10.22 -14.17
CA ASP A 99 13.93 11.02 -14.21
C ASP A 99 13.85 12.34 -13.44
N ASP A 100 12.68 12.71 -12.89
CA ASP A 100 12.55 13.92 -12.08
C ASP A 100 13.19 13.69 -10.69
N PRO A 101 14.32 14.36 -10.37
CA PRO A 101 15.03 14.14 -9.11
C PRO A 101 14.27 14.72 -7.91
N VAL A 102 13.38 15.70 -8.15
CA VAL A 102 12.62 16.40 -7.12
C VAL A 102 11.31 15.68 -6.83
N MET A 103 10.59 15.25 -7.86
CA MET A 103 9.30 14.56 -7.70
C MET A 103 9.21 13.37 -8.66
N PRO A 104 9.81 12.21 -8.32
CA PRO A 104 9.76 11.03 -9.16
C PRO A 104 8.33 10.49 -9.29
N GLU A 105 8.11 9.67 -10.32
CA GLU A 105 6.88 8.91 -10.50
C GLU A 105 6.78 7.79 -9.46
N VAL A 106 5.57 7.49 -9.00
CA VAL A 106 5.29 6.31 -8.17
C VAL A 106 4.74 5.20 -9.05
N ARG A 107 5.51 4.11 -9.20
CA ARG A 107 5.11 2.92 -9.93
C ARG A 107 4.66 1.83 -8.96
N VAL A 108 3.48 1.28 -9.22
CA VAL A 108 2.95 0.11 -8.51
C VAL A 108 2.93 -1.08 -9.45
N THR A 109 3.56 -2.17 -9.04
CA THR A 109 3.57 -3.46 -9.73
C THR A 109 3.03 -4.55 -8.80
N THR A 110 2.72 -5.69 -9.39
CA THR A 110 2.36 -6.89 -8.64
C THR A 110 3.46 -7.92 -8.82
N GLU A 111 3.91 -8.51 -7.71
CA GLU A 111 4.94 -9.54 -7.70
C GLU A 111 4.43 -10.76 -6.95
N GLU A 112 4.78 -11.95 -7.43
CA GLU A 112 4.40 -13.20 -6.77
C GLU A 112 5.26 -13.42 -5.52
N GLN A 113 4.61 -13.70 -4.40
CA GLN A 113 5.27 -14.02 -3.14
C GLN A 113 5.76 -15.47 -3.18
N PRO A 114 7.03 -15.74 -2.87
CA PRO A 114 7.50 -17.10 -2.68
C PRO A 114 6.66 -17.81 -1.60
N PRO A 115 6.27 -19.08 -1.81
CA PRO A 115 5.51 -19.81 -0.81
C PRO A 115 6.33 -19.95 0.48
N MET A 116 5.63 -19.99 1.61
CA MET A 116 6.25 -20.31 2.89
C MET A 116 6.90 -21.70 2.80
N ARG A 117 8.12 -21.82 3.32
CA ARG A 117 8.79 -23.12 3.40
C ARG A 117 7.95 -24.13 4.20
N GLU A 118 7.95 -25.38 3.78
CA GLU A 118 7.12 -26.43 4.40
C GLU A 118 7.37 -26.59 5.91
N ASP A 119 8.63 -26.48 6.35
CA ASP A 119 9.01 -26.61 7.75
C ASP A 119 8.49 -25.47 8.63
N LEU A 120 8.32 -24.27 8.07
CA LEU A 120 7.69 -23.14 8.74
C LEU A 120 6.16 -23.26 8.70
N LEU A 121 5.62 -23.72 7.57
CA LEU A 121 4.18 -23.90 7.40
C LEU A 121 3.63 -24.92 8.42
N GLY A 122 4.38 -25.99 8.68
CA GLY A 122 4.02 -27.01 9.68
C GLY A 122 4.08 -26.56 11.14
N LEU A 123 4.53 -25.33 11.44
CA LEU A 123 4.49 -24.76 12.79
C LEU A 123 3.12 -24.17 13.16
N PHE A 124 2.22 -24.03 12.18
CA PHE A 124 0.90 -23.44 12.39
C PHE A 124 -0.17 -24.53 12.51
N GLU A 125 -1.15 -24.28 13.37
CA GLU A 125 -2.35 -25.14 13.46
C GLU A 125 -3.15 -25.05 12.17
N ILE A 126 -3.59 -26.20 11.64
CA ILE A 126 -4.23 -26.23 10.33
C ILE A 126 -5.60 -25.56 10.33
N GLU A 127 -6.34 -25.62 11.43
CA GLU A 127 -7.62 -24.92 11.55
C GLU A 127 -7.46 -23.41 11.47
N GLU A 128 -6.35 -22.86 11.98
CA GLU A 128 -6.03 -21.44 11.89
C GLU A 128 -5.63 -21.04 10.46
N LEU A 129 -4.83 -21.88 9.79
CA LEU A 129 -4.47 -21.65 8.39
C LEU A 129 -5.68 -21.71 7.45
N GLY A 130 -6.67 -22.56 7.76
CA GLY A 130 -7.92 -22.69 7.00
C GLY A 130 -8.73 -21.40 6.88
N LYS A 131 -8.49 -20.41 7.75
CA LYS A 131 -9.12 -19.09 7.66
C LYS A 131 -8.58 -18.23 6.51
N TYR A 132 -7.38 -18.53 6.04
CA TYR A 132 -6.64 -17.69 5.09
C TYR A 132 -6.27 -18.41 3.80
N PHE A 133 -5.98 -19.72 3.87
CA PHE A 133 -5.55 -20.54 2.74
C PHE A 133 -6.72 -21.37 2.18
N SER A 134 -6.67 -21.65 0.88
CA SER A 134 -7.60 -22.61 0.25
C SER A 134 -7.21 -24.06 0.55
N ASP A 135 -8.16 -24.98 0.41
CA ASP A 135 -7.89 -26.43 0.58
C ASP A 135 -6.77 -26.94 -0.34
N VAL A 136 -6.68 -26.40 -1.56
CA VAL A 136 -5.61 -26.74 -2.52
C VAL A 136 -4.24 -26.30 -1.99
N GLU A 137 -4.15 -25.14 -1.35
CA GLU A 137 -2.89 -24.65 -0.78
C GLU A 137 -2.51 -25.36 0.52
N LEU A 138 -3.49 -25.86 1.27
CA LEU A 138 -3.27 -26.64 2.49
C LEU A 138 -3.04 -28.13 2.23
N ALA A 139 -3.16 -28.60 1.00
CA ALA A 139 -2.91 -30.00 0.64
C ALA A 139 -1.49 -30.46 1.02
N ALA A 140 -0.52 -29.54 1.00
CA ALA A 140 0.86 -29.80 1.38
C ALA A 140 1.10 -29.75 2.91
N HIS A 141 0.13 -29.35 3.73
CA HIS A 141 0.33 -29.23 5.18
C HIS A 141 0.53 -30.61 5.83
N PRO A 142 1.51 -30.80 6.74
CA PRO A 142 1.74 -32.09 7.42
C PRO A 142 0.48 -32.66 8.07
N GLY A 143 -0.35 -31.81 8.68
CA GLY A 143 -1.65 -32.18 9.28
C GLY A 143 -2.74 -32.68 8.31
N ARG A 144 -2.55 -32.62 6.98
CA ARG A 144 -3.43 -33.27 5.97
C ARG A 144 -2.82 -34.55 5.40
N ARG A 145 -1.53 -34.78 5.63
CA ARG A 145 -0.81 -35.99 5.16
C ARG A 145 -0.87 -37.13 6.18
N GLY A 146 -1.45 -36.90 7.36
CA GLY A 146 -1.61 -37.86 8.47
C GLY A 146 -3.04 -38.31 8.67
#